data_AF-A0A1I0M284-F1
#
_entry.id   AF-A0A1I0M284-F1
#
_cell.length_a   1.000
_cell.length_b   1.000
_cell.length_c   1.000
_cell.angle_alpha   90.00
_cell.angle_beta   90.00
_cell.angle_gamma   90.00
#
_symmetry.space_group_name_H-M   'P 1'
#
loop_
_entity.id
_entity.type
_entity.pdbx_description
1 polymer ?
#
loop_
_entity_poly.entity_id
_entity_poly.type
_entity_poly.pdbx_seq_one_letter_code
_entity_poly.pdbx_strand_id
1 'polypeptide(L)'
;MRVEFPRFGKIAVDGKVYEGDIVIYPSGKIERRKKWLSKEKHGTSHRLDPDELREYLSEDFDVLIVGTGAWGRLSLLPKSRALVRDR
;
A
#
# COMPACT_ATOMS: atom_id res chain seq x y z
N MET A 1 2.97 -1.34 17.12
CA MET A 1 2.60 -2.28 16.04
C MET A 1 3.87 -2.93 15.50
N ARG A 2 3.87 -4.26 15.37
CA ARG A 2 4.96 -5.04 14.78
C ARG A 2 4.50 -5.60 13.43
N VAL A 3 5.27 -5.33 12.38
CA VAL A 3 5.01 -5.82 11.02
C VAL A 3 6.15 -6.73 10.60
N GLU A 4 5.81 -7.92 10.11
CA GLU A 4 6.76 -8.96 9.73
C GLU A 4 6.44 -9.50 8.33
N PHE A 5 7.47 -9.88 7.59
CA PHE A 5 7.36 -10.50 6.28
C PHE A 5 7.80 -11.98 6.37
N PRO A 6 6.89 -12.90 6.75
CA PRO A 6 7.25 -14.29 6.96
C PRO A 6 7.61 -15.02 5.66
N ARG A 7 6.93 -14.71 4.54
CA ARG A 7 7.19 -15.27 3.22
C ARG A 7 6.49 -14.50 2.12
N PHE A 8 6.87 -14.77 0.88
CA PHE A 8 6.19 -14.21 -0.29
C PHE A 8 4.67 -14.43 -0.25
N GLY A 9 3.93 -13.34 -0.49
CA GLY A 9 2.47 -13.31 -0.46
C GLY A 9 1.84 -13.28 0.94
N LYS A 10 2.63 -13.21 2.02
CA LYS A 10 2.12 -13.13 3.40
C LYS A 10 2.77 -11.99 4.18
N ILE A 11 1.93 -11.27 4.92
CA ILE A 11 2.34 -10.21 5.84
C ILE A 11 1.75 -10.54 7.21
N ALA A 12 2.54 -10.47 8.27
CA ALA A 12 2.05 -10.62 9.63
C ALA A 12 2.06 -9.27 10.34
N VAL A 13 0.94 -8.92 10.99
CA VAL A 13 0.82 -7.71 11.81
C VAL A 13 0.36 -8.14 13.19
N ASP A 14 1.18 -7.87 14.20
CA ASP A 14 0.94 -8.25 15.60
C ASP A 14 0.52 -9.74 15.74
N GLY A 15 1.21 -10.62 15.02
CA GLY A 15 0.97 -12.08 15.00
C GLY A 15 -0.17 -12.55 14.09
N LYS A 16 -1.01 -11.65 13.57
CA LYS A 16 -2.08 -11.99 12.63
C LYS A 16 -1.57 -12.00 11.19
N VAL A 17 -1.81 -13.10 10.47
CA VAL A 17 -1.36 -13.29 9.09
C VAL A 17 -2.42 -12.81 8.08
N TYR A 18 -1.96 -12.01 7.13
CA TYR A 18 -2.71 -11.52 5.99
C TYR A 18 -2.14 -12.10 4.70
N GLU A 19 -3.03 -12.47 3.78
CA GLU A 19 -2.66 -12.92 2.45
C GLU A 19 -2.76 -11.76 1.44
N GLY A 20 -1.66 -11.52 0.74
CA GLY A 20 -1.52 -10.41 -0.20
C GLY A 20 -1.23 -9.06 0.46
N ASP A 21 -1.35 -8.02 -0.35
CA ASP A 21 -1.02 -6.65 0.02
C ASP A 21 -2.11 -6.05 0.94
N ILE A 22 -1.67 -5.36 1.99
CA ILE A 22 -2.54 -4.68 2.96
C ILE A 22 -2.21 -3.19 3.05
N VAL A 23 -3.15 -2.42 3.59
CA VAL A 23 -3.00 -1.03 4.00
C VAL A 23 -3.22 -0.97 5.50
N ILE A 24 -2.30 -0.28 6.19
CA ILE A 24 -2.34 -0.08 7.64
C ILE A 24 -2.51 1.42 7.86
N TYR A 25 -3.54 1.79 8.62
CA TYR A 25 -3.88 3.18 8.91
C TYR A 25 -3.31 3.64 10.26
N PRO A 26 -3.15 4.95 10.48
CA PRO A 26 -2.74 5.52 11.77
C PRO A 26 -3.57 5.05 12.95
N SER A 27 -4.89 4.88 12.78
CA SER A 27 -5.80 4.32 13.79
C SER A 27 -5.51 2.86 14.18
N GLY A 28 -4.64 2.17 13.43
CA GLY A 28 -4.41 0.73 13.54
C GLY A 28 -5.40 -0.11 12.74
N LYS A 29 -6.36 0.50 12.03
CA LYS A 29 -7.21 -0.20 11.07
C LYS A 29 -6.34 -0.85 9.99
N ILE A 30 -6.71 -2.06 9.57
CA ILE A 30 -6.03 -2.80 8.49
C ILE A 30 -7.06 -3.25 7.47
N GLU A 31 -6.80 -2.99 6.19
CA GLU A 31 -7.62 -3.47 5.09
C GLU A 31 -6.80 -4.02 3.93
N ARG A 32 -7.44 -4.70 2.99
CA ARG A 32 -6.77 -5.23 1.79
C ARG A 32 -6.55 -4.13 0.76
N ARG A 33 -5.38 -4.12 0.14
CA ARG A 33 -5.05 -3.21 -0.96
C ARG A 33 -5.93 -3.51 -2.19
N LYS A 34 -6.61 -2.48 -2.69
CA LYS A 34 -7.44 -2.47 -3.91
C LYS A 34 -6.61 -2.39 -5.20
N LYS A 35 -5.64 -3.31 -5.35
CA LYS A 35 -4.67 -3.34 -6.48
C LYS A 35 -5.28 -3.39 -7.90
N TRP A 36 -6.57 -3.74 -7.99
CA TRP A 36 -7.30 -3.81 -9.25
C TRP A 36 -7.44 -2.43 -9.90
N LEU A 37 -7.54 -1.35 -9.11
CA LEU A 37 -7.62 0.03 -9.59
C LEU A 37 -6.42 0.44 -10.45
N SER A 38 -5.20 0.11 -9.99
CA SER A 38 -4.01 0.32 -10.83
C SER A 38 -3.93 -0.67 -11.99
N LYS A 39 -4.29 -1.94 -11.74
CA LYS A 39 -4.15 -3.01 -12.74
C LYS A 39 -5.05 -2.78 -13.96
N GLU A 40 -6.29 -2.33 -13.77
CA GLU A 40 -7.23 -2.07 -14.86
C GLU A 40 -6.75 -0.96 -15.79
N LYS A 41 -6.04 0.04 -15.26
CA LYS A 41 -5.52 1.17 -16.04
C LYS A 41 -4.19 0.87 -16.72
N HIS A 42 -3.29 0.18 -16.03
CA HIS A 42 -1.89 0.03 -16.45
C HIS A 42 -1.54 -1.38 -16.91
N GLY A 43 -2.48 -2.33 -16.86
CA GLY A 43 -2.24 -3.76 -17.05
C GLY A 43 -1.45 -4.42 -15.91
N THR A 44 -1.01 -3.64 -14.91
CA THR A 44 -0.19 -4.09 -13.78
C THR A 44 -0.45 -3.27 -12.53
N SER A 45 -0.35 -3.90 -11.36
CA SER A 45 -0.42 -3.22 -10.05
C SER A 45 0.95 -2.76 -9.53
N HIS A 46 2.03 -2.94 -10.30
CA HIS A 46 3.38 -2.47 -9.96
C HIS A 46 3.55 -0.95 -10.10
N ARG A 47 2.54 -0.26 -10.64
CA ARG A 47 2.49 1.20 -10.76
C ARG A 47 1.32 1.68 -9.92
N LEU A 48 1.59 2.19 -8.72
CA LEU A 48 0.54 2.67 -7.82
C LEU A 48 -0.06 3.96 -8.39
N ASP A 49 -1.28 3.85 -8.92
CA ASP A 49 -2.04 4.93 -9.55
C ASP A 49 -2.57 5.93 -8.52
N PRO A 50 -2.70 7.23 -8.84
CA PRO A 50 -3.27 8.21 -7.94
C PRO A 50 -4.70 7.86 -7.50
N ASP A 51 -5.51 7.22 -8.34
CA ASP A 51 -6.88 6.86 -7.95
C ASP A 51 -6.89 5.71 -6.95
N GLU A 52 -5.96 4.77 -7.06
CA GLU A 52 -5.76 3.76 -6.02
C GLU A 52 -5.27 4.39 -4.71
N LEU A 53 -4.30 5.32 -4.78
CA LEU A 53 -3.77 5.97 -3.59
C LEU A 53 -4.84 6.74 -2.81
N ARG A 54 -5.72 7.47 -3.51
CA ARG A 54 -6.77 8.29 -2.89
C ARG A 54 -7.72 7.49 -2.00
N GLU A 55 -7.96 6.22 -2.32
CA GLU A 55 -8.78 5.32 -1.50
C GLU A 55 -8.22 5.13 -0.08
N TYR A 56 -6.92 5.34 0.12
CA TYR A 56 -6.25 5.15 1.40
C TYR A 56 -5.94 6.46 2.13
N LEU A 57 -6.20 7.61 1.52
CA LEU A 57 -5.94 8.93 2.11
C LEU A 57 -7.11 9.41 2.99
N SER A 58 -7.71 8.50 3.75
CA SER A 58 -8.92 8.75 4.55
C SER A 58 -8.66 9.20 6.00
N GLU A 59 -7.45 8.96 6.50
CA GLU A 59 -7.01 9.39 7.83
C GLU A 59 -5.84 10.38 7.67
N ASP A 60 -5.62 11.19 8.70
CA ASP A 60 -4.48 12.11 8.75
C ASP A 60 -3.20 11.36 9.14
N PHE A 61 -2.08 11.66 8.48
CA PHE A 61 -0.81 10.96 8.69
C PHE A 61 0.38 11.86 8.35
N ASP A 62 1.48 11.69 9.08
CA ASP A 62 2.74 12.42 8.80
C ASP A 62 3.63 11.68 7.79
N VAL A 63 3.53 10.35 7.73
CA VAL A 63 4.44 9.51 6.94
C VAL A 63 3.68 8.43 6.18
N LEU A 64 3.91 8.38 4.86
CA LEU A 64 3.49 7.27 4.01
C LEU A 64 4.66 6.30 3.79
N ILE A 65 4.51 5.07 4.27
CA ILE A 65 5.46 3.98 4.01
C ILE A 65 4.87 3.04 2.95
N VAL A 66 5.63 2.77 1.89
CA VAL A 66 5.21 1.84 0.83
C VAL A 66 6.19 0.68 0.73
N GLY A 67 5.74 -0.51 1.14
CA GLY A 67 6.48 -1.75 0.92
C GLY A 67 6.46 -2.11 -0.56
N THR A 68 7.63 -2.07 -1.22
CA THR A 68 7.73 -2.24 -2.68
C THR A 68 7.71 -3.71 -3.14
N GLY A 69 7.30 -4.62 -2.25
CA GLY A 69 7.34 -6.07 -2.42
C GLY A 69 8.75 -6.67 -2.31
N ALA A 70 8.83 -8.00 -2.24
CA ALA A 70 10.07 -8.75 -2.02
C ALA A 70 11.18 -8.45 -3.06
N TRP A 71 10.80 -8.03 -4.28
CA TRP A 71 11.73 -7.70 -5.37
C TRP A 71 11.74 -6.21 -5.73
N GLY A 72 11.15 -5.34 -4.91
CA GLY A 72 11.19 -3.89 -5.15
C GLY A 72 10.51 -3.40 -6.44
N ARG A 73 9.56 -4.16 -6.98
CA ARG A 73 8.96 -3.87 -8.30
C ARG A 73 7.85 -2.82 -8.26
N LEU A 74 7.24 -2.59 -7.10
CA LEU A 74 6.19 -1.58 -6.96
C LEU A 74 6.82 -0.19 -6.86
N SER A 75 6.25 0.76 -7.60
CA SER A 75 6.62 2.17 -7.51
C SER A 75 5.39 3.07 -7.56
N LEU A 76 5.49 4.24 -6.93
CA LEU A 76 4.48 5.29 -7.08
C LEU A 76 4.71 6.04 -8.39
N LEU A 77 3.63 6.25 -9.15
CA LEU A 77 3.67 7.17 -10.27
C LEU A 77 3.99 8.60 -9.78
N PRO A 78 4.59 9.45 -10.63
CA PRO A 78 4.87 10.85 -10.26
C PRO A 78 3.63 11.60 -9.75
N LYS A 79 2.47 11.34 -10.37
CA LYS A 79 1.18 11.91 -9.96
C LYS A 79 0.75 11.43 -8.56
N SER A 80 1.00 10.16 -8.22
CA SER A 80 0.69 9.61 -6.89
C SER A 80 1.59 10.21 -5.82
N ARG A 81 2.89 10.41 -6.10
CA ARG A 81 3.80 11.11 -5.18
C ARG A 81 3.37 12.55 -4.93
N ALA A 82 2.85 13.23 -5.95
CA ALA A 82 2.35 14.59 -5.80
C ALA A 82 1.14 14.71 -4.85
N LEU A 83 0.33 13.66 -4.68
CA LEU A 83 -0.83 13.69 -3.78
C LEU A 83 -0.46 13.78 -2.29
N VAL A 84 0.76 13.42 -1.93
CA VAL A 84 1.20 13.24 -0.53
C VAL A 84 2.49 14.01 -0.23
N ARG A 85 2.90 14.93 -1.10
CA ARG A 85 4.14 15.68 -0.96
C ARG A 85 4.07 16.75 0.12
N ASP A 86 2.92 17.42 0.19
CA ASP A 86 2.69 18.59 1.05
C ASP A 86 1.64 18.28 2.13
N ARG A 87 1.54 16.99 2.48
CA ARG A 87 0.76 16.54 3.62
C ARG A 87 1.63 16.53 4.86
#